data_AF-A0A950G8M3-F1
#
_entry.id   AF-A0A950G8M3-F1
#
_cell.length_a   1.000
_cell.length_b   1.000
_cell.length_c   1.000
_cell.angle_alpha   90.00
_cell.angle_beta   90.00
_cell.angle_gamma   90.00
#
_symmetry.space_group_name_H-M   'P 1'
#
loop_
_entity.id
_entity.type
_entity.pdbx_description
1 polymer ?
#
loop_
_entity_poly.entity_id
_entity_poly.type
_entity_poly.pdbx_seq_one_letter_code
_entity_poly.pdbx_strand_id
1 'polypeptide(L)'
;MAMLQAMFRDWPFFQMLLSNMDMILAKSDIAIASRYAELVADAVLRERIFSRLRSEWQSTVDAVLAIMRQESLLESNPLLARSIRNRFPYLDPLNHMQIELLKRYRAGEADEDVVTGIRLTINSLAAGLRNSG
;
A
#
# COMPACT_ATOMS: atom_id res chain seq x y z
N MET A 1 -21.27 -15.48 -2.76
CA MET A 1 -21.20 -14.12 -3.33
C MET A 1 -22.48 -13.30 -3.13
N ALA A 2 -23.67 -13.78 -3.52
CA ALA A 2 -24.92 -13.01 -3.43
C ALA A 2 -25.24 -12.43 -2.03
N MET A 3 -24.97 -13.19 -0.96
CA MET A 3 -25.17 -12.72 0.42
C MET A 3 -24.28 -11.51 0.76
N LEU A 4 -22.99 -11.56 0.43
CA LEU A 4 -22.05 -10.46 0.71
C LEU A 4 -22.42 -9.20 -0.08
N GLN A 5 -22.85 -9.35 -1.33
CA GLN A 5 -23.35 -8.24 -2.14
C GLN A 5 -24.64 -7.64 -1.55
N ALA A 6 -25.55 -8.46 -1.02
CA ALA A 6 -26.74 -7.98 -0.32
C ALA A 6 -26.37 -7.24 0.98
N MET A 7 -25.42 -7.76 1.76
CA MET A 7 -24.91 -7.07 2.95
C MET A 7 -24.29 -5.72 2.59
N PHE A 8 -23.53 -5.63 1.49
CA PHE A 8 -22.94 -4.36 1.07
C PHE A 8 -23.99 -3.33 0.67
N ARG A 9 -25.08 -3.77 0.04
CA ARG A 9 -26.19 -2.90 -0.36
C ARG A 9 -27.06 -2.45 0.82
N ASP A 10 -27.38 -3.38 1.73
CA ASP A 10 -28.46 -3.21 2.69
C ASP A 10 -27.97 -2.99 4.14
N TRP A 11 -26.68 -3.20 4.43
CA TRP A 11 -26.13 -3.06 5.78
C TRP A 11 -25.06 -1.95 5.85
N PRO A 12 -25.40 -0.78 6.41
CA PRO A 12 -24.50 0.38 6.46
C PRO A 12 -23.13 0.13 7.10
N PHE A 13 -23.05 -0.73 8.12
CA PHE A 13 -21.78 -1.12 8.73
C PHE A 13 -20.87 -1.85 7.73
N PHE A 14 -21.42 -2.83 7.01
CA PHE A 14 -20.66 -3.62 6.05
C PHE A 14 -20.25 -2.77 4.84
N GLN A 15 -21.12 -1.85 4.42
CA GLN A 15 -20.80 -0.86 3.39
C GLN A 15 -19.61 0.03 3.77
N MET A 16 -19.63 0.59 4.98
CA MET A 16 -18.53 1.42 5.49
C MET A 16 -17.23 0.61 5.61
N LEU A 17 -17.30 -0.63 6.13
CA LEU A 17 -16.13 -1.50 6.27
C LEU A 17 -15.47 -1.75 4.90
N LEU A 18 -16.24 -2.15 3.89
CA LEU A 18 -15.71 -2.38 2.55
C LEU A 18 -15.25 -1.09 1.85
N SER A 19 -15.94 0.03 2.06
CA SER A 19 -15.50 1.33 1.51
C SER A 19 -14.15 1.78 2.09
N ASN A 20 -13.92 1.51 3.37
CA ASN A 20 -12.61 1.76 3.99
C ASN A 20 -11.53 0.82 3.44
N MET A 21 -11.85 -0.47 3.25
CA MET A 21 -10.91 -1.42 2.62
C MET A 21 -10.56 -1.00 1.19
N ASP A 22 -11.54 -0.63 0.38
CA ASP A 22 -11.35 -0.13 -0.99
C ASP A 22 -10.37 1.06 -1.02
N MET A 23 -10.57 2.04 -0.13
CA MET A 23 -9.65 3.18 0.00
C MET A 23 -8.23 2.77 0.41
N ILE A 24 -8.08 1.87 1.37
CA ILE A 24 -6.76 1.44 1.86
C ILE A 24 -6.01 0.67 0.77
N LEU A 25 -6.69 -0.26 0.10
CA LEU A 25 -6.12 -1.02 -1.01
C LEU A 25 -5.69 -0.09 -2.15
N ALA A 26 -6.47 0.95 -2.45
CA ALA A 26 -6.10 1.92 -3.50
C ALA A 26 -4.84 2.74 -3.19
N LYS A 27 -4.41 2.80 -1.93
CA LYS A 27 -3.16 3.47 -1.50
C LYS A 27 -1.97 2.53 -1.45
N SER A 28 -2.21 1.23 -1.47
CA SER A 28 -1.15 0.23 -1.43
C SER A 28 -0.49 0.07 -2.81
N ASP A 29 0.82 -0.12 -2.81
CA ASP A 29 1.60 -0.33 -4.02
C ASP A 29 2.51 -1.56 -3.86
N ILE A 30 2.13 -2.65 -4.53
CA ILE A 30 2.87 -3.91 -4.44
C ILE A 30 4.22 -3.86 -5.16
N ALA A 31 4.40 -2.96 -6.13
CA ALA A 31 5.67 -2.76 -6.83
C ALA A 31 6.67 -2.00 -5.96
N ILE A 32 6.22 -1.02 -5.18
CA ILE A 32 7.06 -0.39 -4.15
C ILE A 32 7.38 -1.41 -3.07
N ALA A 33 6.40 -2.16 -2.56
CA ALA A 33 6.61 -3.17 -1.53
C ALA A 33 7.63 -4.25 -1.95
N SER A 34 7.66 -4.65 -3.24
CA SER A 34 8.65 -5.61 -3.73
C SER A 34 10.08 -5.07 -3.63
N ARG A 35 10.28 -3.78 -3.86
CA ARG A 35 11.60 -3.15 -3.74
C ARG A 35 12.05 -3.03 -2.28
N TYR A 36 11.13 -2.81 -1.34
CA TYR A 36 11.46 -2.93 0.10
C TYR A 36 11.80 -4.37 0.49
N ALA A 37 11.13 -5.37 -0.09
CA ALA A 37 11.44 -6.77 0.16
C ALA A 37 12.88 -7.13 -0.26
N GLU A 38 13.46 -6.44 -1.25
CA GLU A 38 14.88 -6.62 -1.64
C GLU A 38 15.87 -6.25 -0.53
N LEU A 39 15.45 -5.52 0.51
CA LEU A 39 16.26 -5.25 1.70
C LEU A 39 16.50 -6.52 2.56
N VAL A 40 15.79 -7.61 2.28
CA VAL A 40 15.98 -8.92 2.90
C VAL A 40 17.03 -9.70 2.10
N ALA A 41 18.18 -9.97 2.72
CA ALA A 41 19.30 -10.65 2.08
C ALA A 41 19.01 -12.13 1.75
N ASP A 42 18.22 -12.81 2.58
CA ASP A 42 17.76 -14.17 2.31
C ASP A 42 16.70 -14.17 1.21
N ALA A 43 17.13 -14.51 -0.02
CA ALA A 43 16.27 -14.54 -1.19
C ALA A 43 15.16 -15.59 -1.09
N VAL A 44 15.41 -16.74 -0.44
CA VAL A 44 14.43 -17.81 -0.29
C VAL A 44 13.33 -17.38 0.67
N LEU A 45 13.72 -16.80 1.81
CA LEU A 45 12.77 -16.22 2.76
C LEU A 45 11.97 -15.10 2.13
N ARG A 46 12.64 -14.16 1.44
CA ARG A 46 12.02 -13.04 0.74
C ARG A 46 10.95 -13.53 -0.24
N GLU A 47 11.31 -14.43 -1.14
CA GLU A 47 10.39 -14.91 -2.18
C GLU A 47 9.20 -15.65 -1.56
N ARG A 48 9.45 -16.53 -0.60
CA ARG A 48 8.39 -17.29 0.09
C ARG A 48 7.37 -16.40 0.79
N ILE A 49 7.82 -15.33 1.47
CA ILE A 49 6.93 -14.45 2.23
C ILE A 49 6.26 -13.44 1.30
N PHE A 50 7.01 -12.81 0.40
CA PHE A 50 6.49 -11.76 -0.45
C PHE A 50 5.50 -12.29 -1.50
N SER A 51 5.71 -13.49 -2.05
CA SER A 51 4.75 -14.14 -2.94
C SER A 51 3.40 -14.40 -2.24
N ARG A 52 3.43 -14.86 -0.98
CA ARG A 52 2.21 -15.02 -0.17
C ARG A 52 1.51 -13.70 0.07
N LEU A 53 2.24 -12.65 0.48
CA LEU A 53 1.67 -11.32 0.68
C LEU A 53 1.02 -10.75 -0.60
N ARG A 54 1.70 -10.90 -1.74
CA ARG A 54 1.17 -10.48 -3.05
C ARG A 54 -0.10 -11.26 -3.40
N SER A 55 -0.12 -12.57 -3.18
CA SER A 55 -1.29 -13.41 -3.44
C SER A 55 -2.48 -13.04 -2.55
N GLU A 56 -2.25 -12.81 -1.26
CA GLU A 56 -3.32 -12.39 -0.33
C GLU A 56 -3.84 -11.00 -0.68
N TRP A 57 -2.95 -10.08 -1.04
CA TRP A 57 -3.33 -8.75 -1.50
C TRP A 57 -4.23 -8.82 -2.74
N GLN A 58 -3.82 -9.58 -3.77
CA GLN A 58 -4.60 -9.74 -4.99
C GLN A 58 -5.96 -10.38 -4.72
N SER A 59 -6.00 -11.49 -3.96
CA SER A 59 -7.25 -12.14 -3.57
C SER A 59 -8.19 -11.19 -2.81
N THR A 60 -7.61 -10.30 -1.99
CA THR A 60 -8.40 -9.30 -1.24
C THR A 60 -8.97 -8.24 -2.19
N VAL A 61 -8.17 -7.71 -3.12
CA VAL A 61 -8.64 -6.77 -4.15
C VAL A 61 -9.77 -7.40 -4.97
N ASP A 62 -9.57 -8.61 -5.48
CA ASP A 62 -10.56 -9.32 -6.29
C ASP A 62 -11.87 -9.55 -5.52
N ALA A 63 -11.78 -9.94 -4.23
CA ALA A 63 -12.94 -10.14 -3.39
C ALA A 63 -13.70 -8.82 -3.12
N VAL A 64 -12.99 -7.74 -2.79
CA VAL A 64 -13.60 -6.41 -2.56
C VAL A 64 -14.32 -5.94 -3.81
N LEU A 65 -13.68 -5.97 -4.97
CA LEU A 65 -14.26 -5.58 -6.25
C LEU A 65 -15.48 -6.44 -6.61
N ALA A 66 -15.40 -7.76 -6.40
CA ALA A 66 -16.52 -8.66 -6.66
C ALA A 66 -17.73 -8.43 -5.74
N ILE A 67 -17.49 -8.10 -4.47
CA ILE A 67 -18.57 -7.79 -3.52
C ILE A 67 -19.19 -6.41 -3.82
N MET A 68 -18.36 -5.42 -4.11
CA MET A 68 -18.81 -4.05 -4.41
C MET A 68 -19.37 -3.90 -5.84
N ARG A 69 -19.16 -4.91 -6.70
CA ARG A 69 -19.51 -4.91 -8.14
C ARG A 69 -18.85 -3.75 -8.89
N GLN A 70 -17.55 -3.63 -8.74
CA GLN A 70 -16.70 -2.61 -9.36
C GLN A 70 -15.62 -3.26 -10.21
N GLU A 71 -15.14 -2.56 -11.23
CA GLU A 71 -14.03 -2.99 -12.08
C GLU A 71 -12.67 -2.47 -11.58
N SER A 72 -12.69 -1.41 -10.77
CA SER A 72 -11.47 -0.82 -10.21
C SER A 72 -11.68 -0.24 -8.81
N LEU A 73 -10.61 -0.18 -8.02
CA LEU A 73 -10.65 0.40 -6.69
C LEU A 73 -11.02 1.90 -6.77
N LEU A 74 -11.82 2.37 -5.82
CA LEU A 74 -12.34 3.75 -5.76
C LEU A 74 -13.21 4.17 -6.95
N GLU A 75 -13.81 3.23 -7.68
CA GLU A 75 -14.70 3.54 -8.81
C GLU A 75 -15.86 4.47 -8.40
N SER A 76 -16.41 4.28 -7.20
CA SER A 76 -17.48 5.12 -6.64
C SER A 76 -16.98 6.49 -6.11
N ASN A 77 -15.66 6.72 -6.06
CA ASN A 77 -15.08 7.98 -5.58
C ASN A 77 -13.93 8.46 -6.48
N PRO A 78 -14.24 8.92 -7.71
CA PRO A 78 -13.24 9.32 -8.69
C PRO A 78 -12.39 10.51 -8.26
N LEU A 79 -12.93 11.41 -7.42
CA LEU A 79 -12.17 12.53 -6.87
C LEU A 79 -11.06 12.05 -5.93
N LEU A 80 -11.36 11.07 -5.06
CA LEU A 80 -10.35 10.46 -4.20
C LEU A 80 -9.34 9.66 -5.01
N ALA A 81 -9.79 8.88 -5.99
CA ALA A 81 -8.91 8.13 -6.89
C ALA A 81 -7.90 9.05 -7.59
N ARG A 82 -8.37 10.19 -8.13
CA ARG A 82 -7.51 11.21 -8.74
C ARG A 82 -6.56 11.86 -7.72
N SER A 83 -7.05 12.17 -6.52
CA SER A 83 -6.23 12.76 -5.45
C SER A 83 -5.07 11.86 -5.06
N ILE A 84 -5.30 10.55 -4.95
CA ILE A 84 -4.28 9.55 -4.65
C ILE A 84 -3.31 9.41 -5.84
N ARG A 85 -3.84 9.27 -7.06
CA ARG A 85 -3.04 9.18 -8.29
C ARG A 85 -2.08 10.35 -8.47
N ASN A 86 -2.53 11.57 -8.16
CA ASN A 86 -1.69 12.76 -8.26
C ASN A 86 -0.57 12.81 -7.21
N ARG A 87 -0.67 12.05 -6.10
CA ARG A 87 0.36 12.01 -5.05
C ARG A 87 1.42 10.97 -5.33
N PHE A 88 1.07 9.84 -5.93
CA PHE A 88 2.01 8.74 -6.19
C PHE A 88 3.33 9.19 -6.85
N PRO A 89 3.35 10.08 -7.86
CA PRO A 89 4.60 10.57 -8.46
C PRO A 89 5.55 11.26 -7.49
N TYR A 90 5.05 11.82 -6.38
CA TYR A 90 5.87 12.44 -5.35
C TYR A 90 6.32 11.44 -4.28
N LEU A 91 5.59 10.33 -4.12
CA LEU A 91 5.94 9.28 -3.15
C LEU A 91 6.97 8.31 -3.69
N ASP A 92 6.96 8.02 -4.99
CA ASP A 92 7.88 7.06 -5.60
C ASP A 92 9.36 7.43 -5.39
N PRO A 93 9.81 8.68 -5.64
CA PRO A 93 11.19 9.09 -5.35
C PRO A 93 11.54 8.99 -3.86
N LEU A 94 10.59 9.30 -2.96
CA LEU A 94 10.80 9.22 -1.51
C LEU A 94 10.96 7.77 -1.05
N ASN A 95 10.20 6.83 -1.62
CA ASN A 95 10.36 5.40 -1.36
C ASN A 95 11.73 4.91 -1.84
N HIS A 96 12.17 5.31 -3.03
CA HIS A 96 13.51 4.95 -3.53
C HIS A 96 14.63 5.49 -2.66
N MET A 97 14.54 6.77 -2.28
CA MET A 97 15.50 7.38 -1.36
C MET A 97 15.52 6.64 -0.03
N GLN A 98 14.36 6.33 0.55
CA GLN A 98 14.28 5.60 1.81
C GLN A 98 14.90 4.20 1.72
N ILE A 99 14.61 3.45 0.64
CA ILE A 99 15.19 2.11 0.42
C ILE A 99 16.71 2.20 0.40
N GLU A 100 17.28 3.16 -0.33
CA GLU A 100 18.73 3.33 -0.43
C GLU A 100 19.36 3.71 0.92
N LEU A 101 18.76 4.64 1.66
CA LEU A 101 19.22 5.02 2.99
C LEU A 101 19.14 3.85 3.98
N LEU A 102 18.09 3.04 3.90
CA LEU A 102 17.95 1.82 4.71
C LEU A 102 19.01 0.77 4.36
N LYS A 103 19.40 0.64 3.08
CA LYS A 103 20.50 -0.24 2.66
C LYS A 103 21.81 0.20 3.30
N ARG A 104 22.17 1.48 3.16
CA ARG A 104 23.40 2.06 3.74
C ARG A 104 23.44 1.90 5.25
N TYR A 105 22.36 2.26 5.93
CA TYR A 105 22.24 2.13 7.37
C TYR A 105 22.45 0.67 7.84
N ARG A 106 21.86 -0.31 7.15
CA ARG A 106 22.04 -1.74 7.45
C ARG A 106 23.44 -2.27 7.11
N ALA A 107 24.14 -1.63 6.19
CA ALA A 107 25.54 -1.93 5.85
C ALA A 107 26.53 -1.32 6.86
N GLY A 108 26.06 -0.52 7.83
CA GLY A 108 26.88 0.10 8.87
C GLY A 108 27.19 1.58 8.64
N GLU A 109 26.73 2.17 7.54
CA GLU A 109 26.82 3.62 7.28
C GLU A 109 25.71 4.34 8.06
N ALA A 110 26.00 4.64 9.33
CA ALA A 110 25.06 5.23 10.29
C ALA A 110 25.41 6.67 10.66
N ASP A 111 25.96 7.44 9.73
CA ASP A 111 26.18 8.87 9.92
C ASP A 111 24.85 9.64 10.12
N GLU A 112 24.97 10.85 10.66
CA GLU A 112 23.82 11.68 11.03
C GLU A 112 22.93 12.03 9.83
N ASP A 113 23.52 12.21 8.64
CA ASP A 113 22.79 12.55 7.42
C ASP A 113 21.94 11.36 6.95
N VAL A 114 22.47 10.12 7.00
CA VAL A 114 21.70 8.91 6.68
C VAL A 114 20.51 8.74 7.63
N VAL A 115 20.74 8.84 8.93
CA VAL A 115 19.67 8.69 9.94
C VAL A 115 18.61 9.78 9.78
N THR A 116 19.05 11.03 9.55
CA THR A 116 18.15 12.16 9.31
C THR A 116 17.33 11.97 8.03
N GLY A 117 17.97 11.52 6.94
CA GLY A 117 17.29 11.20 5.68
C GLY A 117 16.21 10.13 5.86
N ILE A 118 16.48 9.08 6.64
CA ILE A 118 15.48 8.04 6.95
C ILE A 118 14.28 8.65 7.68
N ARG A 119 14.53 9.48 8.70
CA ARG A 119 13.44 10.14 9.45
C ARG A 119 12.61 11.09 8.57
N LEU A 120 13.27 11.85 7.70
CA LEU A 120 12.61 12.78 6.77
C LEU A 120 11.73 12.01 5.77
N THR A 121 12.23 10.91 5.22
CA THR A 121 11.44 10.08 4.29
C THR A 121 10.25 9.41 4.99
N ILE A 122 10.42 8.91 6.22
CA ILE A 122 9.31 8.38 7.05
C ILE A 122 8.21 9.43 7.21
N ASN A 123 8.56 10.63 7.66
CA ASN A 123 7.60 11.71 7.89
C ASN A 123 6.90 12.13 6.58
N SER A 124 7.66 12.23 5.49
CA SER A 124 7.15 12.67 4.19
C SER A 124 6.20 11.64 3.57
N LEU A 125 6.52 10.34 3.67
CA LEU A 125 5.65 9.26 3.21
C LEU A 125 4.36 9.18 4.04
N ALA A 126 4.47 9.30 5.37
CA ALA A 126 3.30 9.33 6.25
C ALA A 126 2.36 10.51 5.93
N ALA A 127 2.91 11.71 5.73
CA ALA A 127 2.14 12.89 5.34
C ALA A 127 1.46 12.73 3.96
N GLY A 128 2.12 12.06 3.02
CA GLY A 128 1.62 11.82 1.67
C GLY A 128 0.45 10.82 1.60
N LEU A 129 0.58 9.69 2.31
CA LEU A 129 -0.42 8.62 2.38
C LEU A 129 -1.67 9.02 3.19
N ARG A 130 -1.49 9.94 4.16
CA ARG A 130 -2.54 10.38 5.09
C ARG A 130 -3.18 9.18 5.80
N ASN A 131 -4.51 9.16 5.92
CA ASN A 131 -5.29 8.13 6.59
C ASN A 131 -5.12 6.74 5.93
N SER A 132 -4.44 5.82 6.59
CA SER A 132 -4.12 4.49 6.01
C SER A 132 -4.86 3.33 6.70
N GLY A 133 -5.80 3.66 7.60
CA GLY A 133 -6.50 2.73 8.49
C GLY A 133 -6.69 3.36 9.86
#